data_AF-A0A536TM99-F1
#
_entry.id   AF-A0A536TM99-F1
#
_cell.length_a   1.000
_cell.length_b   1.000
_cell.length_c   1.000
_cell.angle_alpha   90.00
_cell.angle_beta   90.00
_cell.angle_gamma   90.00
#
_symmetry.space_group_name_H-M   'P 1'
#
loop_
_entity.id
_entity.type
_entity.pdbx_description
1 polymer ?
#
loop_
_entity_poly.entity_id
_entity_poly.type
_entity_poly.pdbx_seq_one_letter_code
_entity_poly.pdbx_strand_id
1 'polypeptide(L)'
;FSVKPVESCYLFAGCVSYRGFYSEEAAQRHSASLADKGYDVYVGGVAAYSTLGWFSDPVLSTFIHYPESEVARMVFHELAHQVAYVKGDTMFNESFAATVEEEGVHRWLAREGTPSQRAAHEDSRRRRSEFVALVMKYRAELAAFYDRPAEPEEKRAGKRRLFSAMQDEYLALKGSWGGFTGYDRLLARAANNALLASVASYSELVPAFRALLAQKHGDLPVFYAAVRELAKLDKSERDARLAVPSR
;
A
#
# COMPACT_ATOMS: atom_id res chain seq x y z
N PHE A 1 9.29 -3.61 20.33
CA PHE A 1 9.38 -2.66 19.20
C PHE A 1 9.44 -3.47 17.92
N SER A 2 8.59 -3.18 16.95
CA SER A 2 8.57 -3.91 15.68
C SER A 2 7.92 -3.04 14.61
N VAL A 3 8.31 -3.25 13.35
CA VAL A 3 7.61 -2.73 12.17
C VAL A 3 6.68 -3.78 11.54
N LYS A 4 6.60 -4.99 12.15
CA LYS A 4 5.69 -6.05 11.69
C LYS A 4 4.27 -5.70 12.14
N PRO A 5 3.28 -5.73 11.21
CA PRO A 5 1.90 -5.45 11.57
C PRO A 5 1.33 -6.57 12.45
N VAL A 6 0.33 -6.21 13.27
CA VAL A 6 -0.52 -7.20 13.94
C VAL A 6 -1.57 -7.66 12.93
N GLU A 7 -1.72 -8.98 12.79
CA GLU A 7 -2.63 -9.57 11.81
C GLU A 7 -4.01 -9.87 12.40
N SER A 8 -5.02 -9.81 11.54
CA SER A 8 -6.39 -10.30 11.81
C SER A 8 -6.68 -11.47 10.89
N CYS A 9 -7.06 -12.63 11.45
CA CYS A 9 -7.31 -13.84 10.67
C CYS A 9 -8.80 -14.11 10.48
N TYR A 10 -9.16 -14.46 9.24
CA TYR A 10 -10.52 -14.79 8.80
C TYR A 10 -10.52 -16.15 8.09
N LEU A 11 -11.65 -16.85 8.17
CA LEU A 11 -11.79 -18.21 7.61
C LEU A 11 -11.43 -18.27 6.11
N PHE A 12 -11.93 -17.30 5.33
CA PHE A 12 -11.79 -17.29 3.87
C PHE A 12 -10.57 -16.48 3.40
N ALA A 13 -10.36 -15.26 3.93
CA ALA A 13 -9.25 -14.39 3.53
C ALA A 13 -7.87 -14.79 4.12
N GLY A 14 -7.85 -15.65 5.14
CA GLY A 14 -6.62 -15.90 5.90
C GLY A 14 -6.28 -14.72 6.82
N CYS A 15 -5.01 -14.57 7.16
CA CYS A 15 -4.53 -13.48 8.00
C CYS A 15 -4.18 -12.26 7.14
N VAL A 16 -4.71 -11.10 7.51
CA VAL A 16 -4.47 -9.83 6.83
C VAL A 16 -3.90 -8.80 7.79
N SER A 17 -3.06 -7.91 7.28
CA SER A 17 -2.35 -6.87 8.06
C SER A 17 -3.22 -5.66 8.45
N TYR A 18 -4.51 -5.69 8.11
CA TYR A 18 -5.49 -4.64 8.42
C TYR A 18 -6.85 -5.21 8.81
N ARG A 19 -7.69 -4.37 9.41
CA ARG A 19 -9.06 -4.73 9.77
C ARG A 19 -10.05 -3.66 9.31
N GLY A 20 -11.02 -4.08 8.51
CA GLY A 20 -12.12 -3.23 8.06
C GLY A 20 -13.23 -3.10 9.09
N PHE A 21 -13.89 -1.94 9.11
CA PHE A 21 -15.07 -1.66 9.94
C PHE A 21 -16.09 -0.88 9.11
N TYR A 22 -17.37 -1.26 9.23
CA TYR A 22 -18.47 -0.49 8.63
C TYR A 22 -18.89 0.73 9.49
N SER A 23 -18.49 0.74 10.77
CA SER A 23 -18.77 1.82 11.71
C SER A 23 -17.45 2.47 12.13
N GLU A 24 -17.34 3.79 11.91
CA GLU A 24 -16.20 4.57 12.38
C GLU A 24 -16.05 4.45 13.90
N GLU A 25 -17.15 4.53 14.65
CA GLU A 25 -17.12 4.40 16.11
C GLU A 25 -16.57 3.03 16.54
N ALA A 26 -16.95 1.94 15.85
CA ALA A 26 -16.40 0.61 16.11
C ALA A 26 -14.90 0.54 15.81
N ALA A 27 -14.44 1.17 14.73
CA ALA A 27 -13.03 1.28 14.39
C ALA A 27 -12.25 2.02 15.48
N GLN A 28 -12.77 3.16 15.97
CA GLN A 28 -12.15 3.97 17.02
C GLN A 28 -12.08 3.23 18.36
N ARG A 29 -13.15 2.52 18.76
CA ARG A 29 -13.13 1.70 19.99
C ARG A 29 -12.10 0.57 19.89
N HIS A 30 -12.01 -0.08 18.74
CA HIS A 30 -11.02 -1.14 18.53
C HIS A 30 -9.59 -0.58 18.55
N SER A 31 -9.35 0.58 17.90
CA SER A 31 -8.03 1.20 17.92
C SER A 31 -7.61 1.64 19.31
N ALA A 32 -8.53 2.17 20.13
CA ALA A 32 -8.25 2.51 21.52
C ALA A 32 -7.81 1.26 22.32
N SER A 33 -8.52 0.13 22.17
CA SER A 33 -8.15 -1.12 22.83
C SER A 33 -6.76 -1.65 22.43
N LEU A 34 -6.34 -1.43 21.18
CA LEU A 34 -4.99 -1.79 20.72
C LEU A 34 -3.94 -0.80 21.26
N ALA A 35 -4.24 0.49 21.29
CA ALA A 35 -3.36 1.50 21.85
C ALA A 35 -3.09 1.25 23.34
N ASP A 36 -4.11 0.85 24.11
CA ASP A 36 -3.99 0.50 25.54
C ASP A 36 -3.06 -0.69 25.78
N LYS A 37 -2.91 -1.57 24.79
CA LYS A 37 -1.96 -2.70 24.81
C LYS A 37 -0.54 -2.30 24.36
N GLY A 38 -0.33 -1.03 24.03
CA GLY A 38 0.95 -0.48 23.60
C GLY A 38 1.27 -0.66 22.12
N TYR A 39 0.27 -0.98 21.28
CA TYR A 39 0.46 -1.03 19.83
C TYR A 39 0.42 0.37 19.21
N ASP A 40 1.22 0.58 18.16
CA ASP A 40 0.97 1.68 17.23
C ASP A 40 -0.27 1.36 16.41
N VAL A 41 -1.16 2.34 16.26
CA VAL A 41 -2.44 2.18 15.57
C VAL A 41 -2.62 3.30 14.56
N TYR A 42 -3.21 2.95 13.41
CA TYR A 42 -3.57 3.90 12.38
C TYR A 42 -4.98 3.57 11.89
N VAL A 43 -5.86 4.58 11.88
CA VAL A 43 -7.23 4.47 11.36
C VAL A 43 -7.34 5.37 10.14
N GLY A 44 -7.50 4.75 8.97
CA GLY A 44 -7.73 5.41 7.69
C GLY A 44 -9.12 5.08 7.16
N GLY A 45 -9.76 6.04 6.50
CA GLY A 45 -10.96 5.76 5.72
C GLY A 45 -10.58 5.06 4.42
N VAL A 46 -11.35 4.04 4.04
CA VAL A 46 -11.23 3.39 2.73
C VAL A 46 -12.44 3.76 1.90
N ALA A 47 -12.21 4.11 0.63
CA ALA A 47 -13.28 4.47 -0.27
C ALA A 47 -14.03 3.24 -0.80
N ALA A 48 -13.32 2.11 -0.95
CA ALA A 48 -13.88 0.85 -1.41
C ALA A 48 -13.48 -0.29 -0.47
N TYR A 49 -14.23 -1.38 -0.57
CA TYR A 49 -13.89 -2.67 0.00
C TYR A 49 -14.27 -3.75 -1.01
N SER A 50 -13.41 -4.75 -1.19
CA SER A 50 -13.69 -5.94 -1.99
C SER A 50 -13.94 -7.16 -1.10
N THR A 51 -14.90 -7.98 -1.54
CA THR A 51 -15.19 -9.30 -1.00
C THR A 51 -14.39 -10.39 -1.73
N LEU A 52 -13.40 -10.01 -2.54
CA LEU A 52 -12.52 -10.91 -3.29
C LEU A 52 -13.30 -11.82 -4.24
N GLY A 53 -14.40 -11.31 -4.80
CA GLY A 53 -15.26 -12.03 -5.74
C GLY A 53 -16.24 -13.03 -5.13
N TRP A 54 -16.36 -13.11 -3.79
CA TRP A 54 -17.40 -13.94 -3.14
C TRP A 54 -18.79 -13.34 -3.29
N PHE A 55 -18.89 -12.02 -3.44
CA PHE A 55 -20.10 -11.29 -3.78
C PHE A 55 -19.81 -10.28 -4.89
N SER A 56 -20.86 -9.69 -5.47
CA SER A 56 -20.70 -8.49 -6.29
C SER A 56 -20.25 -7.34 -5.41
N ASP A 57 -18.98 -6.95 -5.54
CA ASP A 57 -18.43 -5.83 -4.79
C ASP A 57 -19.20 -4.54 -5.14
N PRO A 58 -19.70 -3.79 -4.14
CA PRO A 58 -20.63 -2.70 -4.41
C PRO A 58 -19.90 -1.50 -5.01
N VAL A 59 -20.35 -1.07 -6.19
CA VAL A 59 -20.08 0.28 -6.70
C VAL A 59 -21.00 1.23 -5.94
N LEU A 60 -20.47 1.90 -4.91
CA LEU A 60 -21.26 2.82 -4.09
C LEU A 60 -21.67 4.04 -4.92
N SER A 61 -22.89 4.53 -4.72
CA SER A 61 -23.39 5.74 -5.39
C SER A 61 -22.53 6.97 -5.14
N THR A 62 -21.76 6.99 -4.05
CA THR A 62 -20.81 8.06 -3.73
C THR A 62 -19.62 8.14 -4.70
N PHE A 63 -19.33 7.08 -5.47
CA PHE A 63 -18.21 7.06 -6.42
C PHE A 63 -18.42 7.99 -7.61
N ILE A 64 -19.66 8.37 -7.93
CA ILE A 64 -19.98 9.34 -9.00
C ILE A 64 -19.39 10.73 -8.76
N HIS A 65 -19.02 11.04 -7.50
CA HIS A 65 -18.44 12.32 -7.13
C HIS A 65 -16.91 12.33 -7.20
N TYR A 66 -16.28 11.19 -7.51
CA TYR A 66 -14.84 11.10 -7.65
C TYR A 66 -14.39 11.48 -9.06
N PRO A 67 -13.16 12.00 -9.23
CA PRO A 67 -12.56 12.11 -10.54
C PRO A 67 -12.57 10.75 -11.27
N GLU A 68 -12.88 10.73 -12.56
CA GLU A 68 -12.99 9.49 -13.33
C GLU A 68 -11.74 8.62 -13.24
N SER A 69 -10.54 9.23 -13.18
CA SER A 69 -9.29 8.51 -13.00
C SER A 69 -9.21 7.77 -11.65
N GLU A 70 -9.83 8.30 -10.59
CA GLU A 70 -9.90 7.65 -9.28
C GLU A 70 -10.90 6.48 -9.28
N VAL A 71 -12.00 6.62 -10.03
CA VAL A 71 -12.96 5.52 -10.23
C VAL A 71 -12.33 4.39 -11.05
N ALA A 72 -11.67 4.73 -12.17
CA ALA A 72 -10.95 3.77 -12.99
C ALA A 72 -9.88 3.03 -12.17
N ARG A 73 -9.13 3.77 -11.35
CA ARG A 73 -8.13 3.23 -10.43
C ARG A 73 -8.72 2.13 -9.54
N MET A 74 -9.79 2.46 -8.84
CA MET A 74 -10.51 1.54 -7.96
C MET A 74 -11.03 0.31 -8.71
N VAL A 75 -11.67 0.51 -9.86
CA VAL A 75 -12.19 -0.61 -10.69
C VAL A 75 -11.06 -1.57 -11.07
N PHE A 76 -9.92 -1.06 -11.53
CA PHE A 76 -8.79 -1.92 -11.91
C PHE A 76 -8.17 -2.64 -10.70
N HIS A 77 -8.06 -1.99 -9.54
CA HIS A 77 -7.57 -2.61 -8.31
C HIS A 77 -8.44 -3.80 -7.89
N GLU A 78 -9.75 -3.60 -7.81
CA GLU A 78 -10.65 -4.66 -7.35
C GLU A 78 -10.79 -5.80 -8.37
N LEU A 79 -10.78 -5.49 -9.67
CA LEU A 79 -10.75 -6.52 -10.71
C LEU A 79 -9.45 -7.33 -10.69
N ALA A 80 -8.33 -6.75 -10.27
CA ALA A 80 -7.07 -7.47 -10.15
C ALA A 80 -7.16 -8.60 -9.12
N HIS A 81 -7.85 -8.39 -7.99
CA HIS A 81 -8.06 -9.44 -6.99
C HIS A 81 -8.84 -10.65 -7.55
N GLN A 82 -9.67 -10.47 -8.58
CA GLN A 82 -10.33 -11.58 -9.28
C GLN A 82 -9.38 -12.36 -10.20
N VAL A 83 -8.27 -11.75 -10.64
CA VAL A 83 -7.28 -12.40 -11.50
C VAL A 83 -6.37 -13.34 -10.70
N ALA A 84 -5.92 -12.89 -9.53
CA ALA A 84 -5.09 -13.66 -8.62
C ALA A 84 -5.25 -13.15 -7.18
N TYR A 85 -5.40 -14.09 -6.25
CA TYR A 85 -5.42 -13.83 -4.82
C TYR A 85 -4.78 -15.01 -4.08
N VAL A 86 -3.89 -14.69 -3.15
CA VAL A 86 -3.21 -15.66 -2.29
C VAL A 86 -3.69 -15.49 -0.86
N LYS A 87 -4.31 -16.54 -0.31
CA LYS A 87 -4.79 -16.55 1.07
C LYS A 87 -3.65 -16.29 2.04
N GLY A 88 -3.82 -15.29 2.92
CA GLY A 88 -2.83 -14.94 3.94
C GLY A 88 -1.59 -14.18 3.45
N ASP A 89 -1.59 -13.66 2.20
CA ASP A 89 -0.45 -12.88 1.67
C ASP A 89 -0.90 -11.47 1.23
N THR A 90 -1.23 -10.62 2.20
CA THR A 90 -1.66 -9.23 1.94
C THR A 90 -0.66 -8.46 1.10
N MET A 91 0.64 -8.64 1.34
CA MET A 91 1.69 -7.94 0.59
C MET A 91 1.64 -8.28 -0.90
N PHE A 92 1.53 -9.57 -1.23
CA PHE A 92 1.39 -10.02 -2.62
C PHE A 92 0.12 -9.47 -3.26
N ASN A 93 -1.03 -9.65 -2.60
CA ASN A 93 -2.34 -9.30 -3.16
C ASN A 93 -2.44 -7.81 -3.46
N GLU A 94 -2.14 -6.96 -2.48
CA GLU A 94 -2.30 -5.51 -2.64
C GLU A 94 -1.24 -4.91 -3.57
N SER A 95 0.00 -5.41 -3.54
CA SER A 95 1.03 -4.93 -4.47
C SER A 95 0.75 -5.36 -5.92
N PHE A 96 0.17 -6.55 -6.13
CA PHE A 96 -0.29 -6.98 -7.46
C PHE A 96 -1.43 -6.08 -7.94
N ALA A 97 -2.46 -5.91 -7.12
CA ALA A 97 -3.60 -5.07 -7.44
C ALA A 97 -3.20 -3.63 -7.73
N ALA A 98 -2.31 -3.04 -6.92
CA ALA A 98 -1.75 -1.71 -7.15
C ALA A 98 -0.98 -1.62 -8.48
N THR A 99 -0.28 -2.68 -8.89
CA THR A 99 0.44 -2.69 -10.19
C THR A 99 -0.54 -2.71 -11.37
N VAL A 100 -1.59 -3.53 -11.29
CA VAL A 100 -2.64 -3.61 -12.32
C VAL A 100 -3.44 -2.32 -12.39
N GLU A 101 -3.78 -1.77 -11.23
CA GLU A 101 -4.40 -0.45 -11.06
C GLU A 101 -3.63 0.62 -11.83
N GLU A 102 -2.33 0.77 -11.53
CA GLU A 102 -1.50 1.81 -12.12
C GLU A 102 -1.36 1.66 -13.64
N GLU A 103 -1.16 0.42 -14.12
CA GLU A 103 -1.05 0.14 -15.55
C GLU A 103 -2.39 0.33 -16.28
N GLY A 104 -3.49 -0.07 -15.64
CA GLY A 104 -4.85 0.08 -16.16
C GLY A 104 -5.22 1.54 -16.34
N VAL A 105 -5.00 2.37 -15.31
CA VAL A 105 -5.24 3.83 -15.39
C VAL A 105 -4.36 4.47 -16.45
N HIS A 106 -3.07 4.10 -16.53
CA HIS A 106 -2.16 4.61 -17.54
C HIS A 106 -2.68 4.31 -18.96
N ARG A 107 -3.08 3.07 -19.26
CA ARG A 107 -3.64 2.69 -20.57
C ARG A 107 -4.98 3.34 -20.87
N TRP A 108 -5.84 3.46 -19.86
CA TRP A 108 -7.14 4.11 -20.02
C TRP A 108 -6.98 5.60 -20.34
N LEU A 109 -6.13 6.32 -19.60
CA LEU A 109 -5.84 7.74 -19.88
C LEU A 109 -5.10 7.98 -21.19
N ALA A 110 -4.32 7.01 -21.67
CA ALA A 110 -3.71 7.06 -22.99
C ALA A 110 -4.75 7.04 -24.12
N ARG A 111 -5.90 6.38 -23.90
CA ARG A 111 -7.00 6.27 -24.87
C ARG A 111 -8.05 7.37 -24.72
N GLU A 112 -8.54 7.54 -23.49
CA GLU A 112 -9.73 8.36 -23.19
C GLU A 112 -9.38 9.69 -22.52
N GLY A 113 -8.16 9.82 -21.97
CA GLY A 113 -7.79 10.98 -21.18
C GLY A 113 -7.53 12.24 -22.01
N THR A 114 -7.74 13.39 -21.41
CA THR A 114 -7.24 14.66 -21.94
C THR A 114 -5.74 14.81 -21.67
N PRO A 115 -5.02 15.69 -22.40
CA PRO A 115 -3.60 15.96 -22.12
C PRO A 115 -3.35 16.41 -20.67
N SER A 116 -4.25 17.19 -20.07
CA SER A 116 -4.12 17.64 -18.68
C SER A 116 -4.33 16.50 -17.68
N GLN A 117 -5.27 15.58 -17.93
CA GLN A 117 -5.47 14.40 -17.09
C GLN A 117 -4.24 13.47 -17.13
N ARG A 118 -3.63 13.28 -18.31
CA ARG A 118 -2.39 12.49 -18.44
C ARG A 118 -1.23 13.12 -17.66
N ALA A 119 -0.99 14.42 -17.84
CA ALA A 119 0.06 15.13 -17.12
C ALA A 119 -0.16 15.08 -15.59
N ALA A 120 -1.39 15.29 -15.14
CA ALA A 120 -1.73 15.20 -13.71
C ALA A 120 -1.51 13.78 -13.15
N HIS A 121 -1.81 12.74 -13.93
CA HIS A 121 -1.57 11.35 -13.55
C HIS A 121 -0.08 11.04 -13.45
N GLU A 122 0.74 11.46 -14.42
CA GLU A 122 2.20 11.28 -14.39
C GLU A 122 2.82 11.97 -13.16
N ASP A 123 2.40 13.19 -12.87
CA ASP A 123 2.79 13.94 -11.69
C ASP A 123 2.38 13.22 -10.39
N SER A 124 1.16 12.68 -10.32
CA SER A 124 0.68 11.91 -9.17
C SER A 124 1.46 10.62 -8.98
N ARG A 125 1.75 9.88 -10.06
CA ARG A 125 2.58 8.67 -10.04
C ARG A 125 3.99 8.96 -9.54
N ARG A 126 4.62 10.04 -10.02
CA ARG A 126 5.95 10.47 -9.56
C ARG A 126 5.94 10.72 -8.04
N ARG A 127 5.04 11.58 -7.55
CA ARG A 127 4.93 11.90 -6.12
C ARG A 127 4.64 10.67 -5.28
N ARG A 128 3.76 9.77 -5.73
CA ARG A 128 3.46 8.50 -5.05
C ARG A 128 4.70 7.64 -4.95
N SER A 129 5.45 7.48 -6.03
CA SER A 129 6.70 6.70 -6.03
C SER A 129 7.72 7.27 -5.05
N GLU A 130 7.91 8.59 -5.03
CA GLU A 130 8.86 9.27 -4.13
C GLU A 130 8.41 9.17 -2.66
N PHE A 131 7.11 9.34 -2.38
CA PHE A 131 6.55 9.17 -1.04
C PHE A 131 6.70 7.73 -0.54
N VAL A 132 6.37 6.73 -1.37
CA VAL A 132 6.55 5.31 -1.04
C VAL A 132 8.02 5.01 -0.76
N ALA A 133 8.94 5.53 -1.56
CA ALA A 133 10.37 5.34 -1.35
C ALA A 133 10.84 5.89 0.01
N LEU A 134 10.36 7.08 0.40
CA LEU A 134 10.60 7.67 1.72
C LEU A 134 10.08 6.75 2.84
N VAL A 135 8.84 6.27 2.74
CA VAL A 135 8.23 5.37 3.74
C VAL A 135 9.02 4.05 3.83
N MET A 136 9.42 3.46 2.71
CA MET A 136 10.17 2.19 2.71
C MET A 136 11.56 2.36 3.31
N LYS A 137 12.26 3.46 2.99
CA LYS A 137 13.55 3.81 3.60
C LYS A 137 13.44 3.84 5.13
N TYR A 138 12.52 4.64 5.67
CA TYR A 138 12.39 4.80 7.11
C TYR A 138 11.84 3.56 7.82
N ARG A 139 11.00 2.76 7.14
CA ARG A 139 10.60 1.43 7.65
C ARG A 139 11.81 0.50 7.80
N ALA A 140 12.70 0.48 6.82
CA ALA A 140 13.92 -0.34 6.88
C ALA A 140 14.89 0.15 7.98
N GLU A 141 15.07 1.48 8.12
CA GLU A 141 15.88 2.07 9.19
C GLU A 141 15.30 1.75 10.58
N LEU A 142 13.98 1.83 10.76
CA LEU A 142 13.31 1.45 12.00
C LEU A 142 13.47 -0.05 12.30
N ALA A 143 13.33 -0.92 11.30
CA ALA A 143 13.54 -2.36 11.47
C ALA A 143 14.96 -2.65 11.95
N ALA A 144 15.97 -2.12 11.25
CA ALA A 144 17.37 -2.28 11.61
C ALA A 144 17.72 -1.68 12.97
N PHE A 145 17.05 -0.60 13.38
CA PHE A 145 17.22 -0.02 14.71
C PHE A 145 16.57 -0.87 15.81
N TYR A 146 15.37 -1.40 15.56
CA TYR A 146 14.65 -2.23 16.53
C TYR A 146 15.31 -3.59 16.79
N ASP A 147 16.04 -4.13 15.82
CA ASP A 147 16.77 -5.39 15.96
C ASP A 147 18.02 -5.28 16.84
N ARG A 148 18.51 -4.06 17.12
CA ARG A 148 19.65 -3.85 18.00
C ARG A 148 19.28 -4.10 19.48
N PRO A 149 20.19 -4.63 20.30
CA PRO A 149 20.05 -4.60 21.76
C PRO A 149 20.09 -3.14 22.23
N ALA A 150 19.01 -2.68 22.85
CA ALA A 150 18.90 -1.34 23.41
C ALA A 150 17.77 -1.34 24.45
N GLU A 151 17.92 -0.51 25.48
CA GLU A 151 16.89 -0.34 26.50
C GLU A 151 15.59 0.23 25.90
N PRO A 152 14.41 -0.09 26.47
CA PRO A 152 13.14 0.37 25.91
C PRO A 152 13.06 1.88 25.70
N GLU A 153 13.63 2.70 26.60
CA GLU A 153 13.59 4.16 26.45
C GLU A 153 14.51 4.65 25.32
N GLU A 154 15.64 4.01 25.11
CA GLU A 154 16.51 4.28 23.97
C GLU A 154 15.79 3.94 22.65
N LYS A 155 15.05 2.81 22.62
CA LYS A 155 14.23 2.44 21.45
C LYS A 155 13.12 3.46 21.18
N ARG A 156 12.46 4.00 22.21
CA ARG A 156 11.47 5.09 22.06
C ARG A 156 12.12 6.37 21.55
N ALA A 157 13.27 6.75 22.09
CA ALA A 157 13.98 7.95 21.66
C ALA A 157 14.46 7.84 20.21
N GLY A 158 15.01 6.69 19.80
CA GLY A 158 15.42 6.44 18.41
C GLY A 158 14.23 6.40 17.44
N LYS A 159 13.11 5.79 17.83
CA LYS A 159 11.85 5.87 17.05
C LYS A 159 11.46 7.33 16.80
N ARG A 160 11.42 8.17 17.83
CA ARG A 160 11.08 9.60 17.70
C ARG A 160 12.03 10.33 16.75
N ARG A 161 13.35 10.09 16.87
CA ARG A 161 14.35 10.68 15.97
C ARG A 161 14.15 10.28 14.51
N LEU A 162 13.92 8.99 14.24
CA LEU A 162 13.72 8.49 12.88
C LEU A 162 12.43 9.04 12.25
N PHE A 163 11.34 9.13 13.00
CA PHE A 163 10.11 9.77 12.48
C PHE A 163 10.28 11.28 12.28
N SER A 164 11.05 11.98 13.11
CA SER A 164 11.38 13.39 12.90
C SER A 164 12.17 13.58 11.61
N ALA A 165 13.20 12.76 11.39
CA ALA A 165 14.01 12.82 10.17
C ALA A 165 13.18 12.49 8.91
N MET A 166 12.26 11.53 9.01
CA MET A 166 11.29 11.24 7.94
C MET A 166 10.42 12.44 7.62
N GLN A 167 9.95 13.16 8.64
CA GLN A 167 9.14 14.36 8.46
C GLN A 167 9.94 15.48 7.80
N ASP A 168 11.21 15.67 8.17
CA ASP A 168 12.08 16.67 7.56
C ASP A 168 12.34 16.36 6.06
N GLU A 169 12.63 15.10 5.73
CA GLU A 169 12.80 14.67 4.33
C GLU A 169 11.50 14.79 3.53
N TYR A 170 10.35 14.52 4.15
CA TYR A 170 9.05 14.77 3.53
C TYR A 170 8.85 16.25 3.18
N LEU A 171 9.20 17.17 4.08
CA LEU A 171 9.07 18.61 3.82
C LEU A 171 9.95 19.06 2.65
N ALA A 172 11.14 18.47 2.51
CA ALA A 172 12.01 18.70 1.35
C ALA A 172 11.37 18.19 0.04
N LEU A 173 10.81 16.97 0.04
CA LEU A 173 10.07 16.43 -1.11
C LEU A 173 8.84 17.28 -1.46
N LYS A 174 8.08 17.70 -0.46
CA LYS A 174 6.95 18.62 -0.66
C LYS A 174 7.39 19.92 -1.33
N GLY A 175 8.57 20.45 -0.99
CA GLY A 175 9.19 21.59 -1.66
C GLY A 175 9.43 21.31 -3.16
N SER A 176 10.02 20.17 -3.51
CA SER A 176 10.25 19.79 -4.92
C SER A 176 8.96 19.52 -5.70
N TRP A 177 7.87 19.19 -5.01
CA TRP A 177 6.53 19.02 -5.59
C TRP A 177 5.74 20.32 -5.76
N GLY A 178 6.36 21.48 -5.52
CA GLY A 178 5.66 22.77 -5.61
C GLY A 178 4.66 22.99 -4.47
N GLY A 179 4.89 22.39 -3.30
CA GLY A 179 4.06 22.57 -2.11
C GLY A 179 2.84 21.64 -2.03
N PHE A 180 2.77 20.59 -2.86
CA PHE A 180 1.67 19.61 -2.84
C PHE A 180 1.42 19.03 -1.44
N THR A 181 0.17 19.14 -0.95
CA THR A 181 -0.21 18.82 0.44
C THR A 181 -0.89 17.46 0.61
N GLY A 182 -0.94 16.62 -0.44
CA GLY A 182 -1.75 15.40 -0.44
C GLY A 182 -1.39 14.36 0.63
N TYR A 183 -0.18 14.39 1.18
CA TYR A 183 0.26 13.50 2.26
C TYR A 183 0.37 14.21 3.63
N ASP A 184 0.05 15.51 3.72
CA ASP A 184 0.20 16.28 4.96
C ASP A 184 -0.65 15.68 6.07
N ARG A 185 -1.92 15.37 5.80
CA ARG A 185 -2.84 14.77 6.78
C ARG A 185 -2.36 13.39 7.24
N LEU A 186 -1.75 12.63 6.32
CA LEU A 186 -1.25 11.30 6.58
C LEU A 186 -0.08 11.34 7.57
N LEU A 187 0.83 12.30 7.40
CA LEU A 187 2.00 12.45 8.26
C LEU A 187 1.71 13.25 9.54
N ALA A 188 0.79 14.22 9.50
CA ALA A 188 0.38 15.02 10.65
C ALA A 188 -0.37 14.20 11.71
N ARG A 189 -1.07 13.13 11.32
CA ARG A 189 -1.72 12.18 12.25
C ARG A 189 -0.71 11.20 12.88
N ALA A 190 0.37 11.75 13.45
CA ALA A 190 1.44 11.03 14.14
C ALA A 190 1.91 9.79 13.36
N ALA A 191 2.70 10.01 12.30
CA ALA A 191 3.38 8.95 11.58
C ALA A 191 3.99 7.92 12.55
N ASN A 192 3.59 6.66 12.40
CA ASN A 192 3.93 5.58 13.31
C ASN A 192 4.13 4.26 12.56
N ASN A 193 4.50 3.19 13.27
CA ASN A 193 4.79 1.90 12.64
C ASN A 193 3.59 1.32 11.89
N ALA A 194 2.36 1.54 12.37
CA ALA A 194 1.15 1.05 11.70
C ALA A 194 0.90 1.78 10.36
N LEU A 195 1.14 3.09 10.30
CA LEU A 195 1.08 3.83 9.03
C LEU A 195 2.10 3.28 8.02
N LEU A 196 3.36 3.10 8.44
CA LEU A 196 4.40 2.59 7.54
C LEU A 196 4.06 1.17 7.05
N ALA A 197 3.54 0.31 7.92
CA ALA A 197 3.10 -1.03 7.55
C ALA A 197 1.90 -1.01 6.58
N SER A 198 0.97 -0.06 6.75
CA SER A 198 -0.14 0.14 5.84
C SER A 198 0.36 0.53 4.45
N VAL A 199 1.30 1.48 4.33
CA VAL A 199 1.86 1.86 3.02
C VAL A 199 2.67 0.71 2.40
N ALA A 200 3.46 0.00 3.21
CA ALA A 200 4.27 -1.13 2.76
C ALA A 200 3.39 -2.22 2.10
N SER A 201 2.28 -2.57 2.76
CA SER A 201 1.37 -3.62 2.31
C SER A 201 0.93 -3.47 0.85
N TYR A 202 0.74 -2.23 0.38
CA TYR A 202 0.30 -1.92 -0.99
C TYR A 202 1.44 -1.65 -1.99
N SER A 203 2.68 -1.52 -1.52
CA SER A 203 3.75 -0.91 -2.34
C SER A 203 5.05 -1.70 -2.39
N GLU A 204 5.32 -2.60 -1.44
CA GLU A 204 6.63 -3.24 -1.30
C GLU A 204 7.00 -4.09 -2.52
N LEU A 205 6.03 -4.81 -3.11
CA LEU A 205 6.28 -5.69 -4.26
C LEU A 205 5.90 -5.04 -5.60
N VAL A 206 5.39 -3.81 -5.62
CA VAL A 206 5.05 -3.10 -6.86
C VAL A 206 6.23 -3.02 -7.83
N PRO A 207 7.47 -2.70 -7.39
CA PRO A 207 8.62 -2.72 -8.31
C PRO A 207 8.88 -4.09 -8.94
N ALA A 208 8.67 -5.19 -8.20
CA ALA A 208 8.84 -6.54 -8.70
C ALA A 208 7.77 -6.91 -9.74
N PHE A 209 6.49 -6.58 -9.48
CA PHE A 209 5.41 -6.81 -10.45
C PHE A 209 5.56 -5.93 -11.70
N ARG A 210 5.97 -4.67 -11.57
CA ARG A 210 6.29 -3.81 -12.71
C ARG A 210 7.44 -4.38 -13.54
N ALA A 211 8.49 -4.91 -12.89
CA ALA A 211 9.59 -5.57 -13.58
C ALA A 211 9.11 -6.85 -14.30
N LEU A 212 8.25 -7.64 -13.68
CA LEU A 212 7.64 -8.82 -14.31
C LEU A 212 6.78 -8.44 -15.53
N LEU A 213 5.94 -7.41 -15.42
CA LEU A 213 5.15 -6.91 -16.55
C LEU A 213 6.04 -6.43 -17.70
N ALA A 214 7.13 -5.71 -17.39
CA ALA A 214 8.10 -5.27 -18.38
C ALA A 214 8.81 -6.46 -19.06
N GLN A 215 9.17 -7.51 -18.32
CA GLN A 215 9.70 -8.76 -18.88
C GLN A 215 8.70 -9.48 -19.80
N LYS A 216 7.39 -9.24 -19.62
CA LYS A 216 6.33 -9.73 -20.51
C LYS A 216 5.97 -8.71 -21.59
N HIS A 217 6.82 -7.70 -21.83
CA HIS A 217 6.64 -6.66 -22.84
C HIS A 217 5.32 -5.87 -22.71
N GLY A 218 4.77 -5.78 -21.49
CA GLY A 218 3.47 -5.15 -21.26
C GLY A 218 2.27 -5.99 -21.71
N ASP A 219 2.43 -7.26 -22.05
CA ASP A 219 1.31 -8.15 -22.35
C ASP A 219 0.60 -8.56 -21.05
N LEU A 220 -0.61 -8.02 -20.83
CA LEU A 220 -1.40 -8.26 -19.61
C LEU A 220 -1.84 -9.73 -19.48
N PRO A 221 -2.43 -10.39 -20.51
CA PRO A 221 -2.71 -11.82 -20.44
C PRO A 221 -1.51 -12.69 -20.03
N VAL A 222 -0.32 -12.46 -20.61
CA VAL A 222 0.89 -13.22 -20.27
C VAL A 222 1.38 -12.87 -18.86
N PHE A 223 1.32 -11.61 -18.47
CA PHE A 223 1.63 -11.17 -17.11
C PHE A 223 0.71 -11.82 -16.08
N TYR A 224 -0.60 -11.82 -16.31
CA TYR A 224 -1.58 -12.45 -15.42
C TYR A 224 -1.37 -13.96 -15.30
N ALA A 225 -1.02 -14.65 -16.38
CA ALA A 225 -0.65 -16.05 -16.32
C ALA A 225 0.57 -16.27 -15.42
N ALA A 226 1.62 -15.44 -15.54
CA ALA A 226 2.80 -15.51 -14.69
C ALA A 226 2.48 -15.24 -13.21
N VAL A 227 1.63 -14.26 -12.91
CA VAL A 227 1.20 -13.97 -11.53
C VAL A 227 0.40 -15.12 -10.93
N ARG A 228 -0.45 -15.79 -11.72
CA ARG A 228 -1.18 -16.99 -11.26
C ARG A 228 -0.24 -18.16 -10.94
N GLU A 229 0.85 -18.33 -11.69
CA GLU A 229 1.86 -19.33 -11.33
C GLU A 229 2.58 -18.96 -10.03
N LEU A 230 2.94 -17.69 -9.83
CA LEU A 230 3.50 -17.22 -8.55
C LEU A 230 2.53 -17.46 -7.37
N ALA A 231 1.23 -17.27 -7.59
CA ALA A 231 0.20 -17.46 -6.57
C ALA A 231 0.08 -18.91 -6.08
N LYS A 232 0.51 -19.90 -6.88
CA LYS A 232 0.51 -21.32 -6.52
C LYS A 232 1.71 -21.74 -5.69
N LEU A 233 2.78 -20.93 -5.66
CA LEU A 233 4.01 -21.27 -4.95
C LEU A 233 3.81 -21.16 -3.44
N ASP A 234 4.67 -21.86 -2.70
CA ASP A 234 4.81 -21.62 -1.27
C ASP A 234 5.36 -20.20 -1.03
N LYS A 235 5.04 -19.63 0.14
CA LYS A 235 5.37 -18.24 0.44
C LYS A 235 6.86 -17.92 0.30
N SER A 236 7.74 -18.79 0.80
CA SER A 236 9.19 -18.57 0.72
C SER A 236 9.69 -18.54 -0.73
N GLU A 237 9.21 -19.43 -1.60
CA GLU A 237 9.60 -19.43 -3.01
C GLU A 237 9.03 -18.21 -3.72
N ARG A 238 7.75 -17.88 -3.50
CA ARG A 238 7.13 -16.69 -4.06
C ARG A 238 7.87 -15.41 -3.68
N ASP A 239 8.19 -15.25 -2.40
CA ASP A 239 8.93 -14.09 -1.89
C ASP A 239 10.33 -14.03 -2.52
N ALA A 240 11.00 -15.18 -2.71
CA ALA A 240 12.30 -15.23 -3.40
C ALA A 240 12.21 -14.85 -4.89
N ARG A 241 11.13 -15.23 -5.59
CA ARG A 241 10.89 -14.86 -7.00
C ARG A 241 10.54 -13.38 -7.17
N LEU A 242 9.93 -12.78 -6.15
CA LEU A 242 9.54 -11.37 -6.13
C LEU A 242 10.54 -10.47 -5.41
N ALA A 243 11.65 -11.02 -4.91
CA ALA A 243 12.76 -10.23 -4.41
C ALA A 243 13.36 -9.44 -5.58
N VAL A 244 13.22 -8.12 -5.54
CA VAL A 244 13.90 -7.23 -6.48
C VAL A 244 15.41 -7.38 -6.25
N PRO A 245 16.23 -7.64 -7.28
CA PRO A 245 17.68 -7.63 -7.11
C PRO A 245 18.08 -6.26 -6.57
N SER A 246 18.74 -6.23 -5.42
CA SER A 246 19.39 -5.00 -4.92
C SER A 246 20.35 -4.52 -6.01
N ARG A 247 20.05 -3.36 -6.60
CA ARG A 247 21.02 -2.64 -7.43
C ARG A 247 21.97 -1.87 -6.54
#